data_AF-A0A059DAW1-F1
#
_entry.id   AF-A0A059DAW1-F1
#
_cell.length_a   1.000
_cell.length_b   1.000
_cell.length_c   1.000
_cell.angle_alpha   90.00
_cell.angle_beta   90.00
_cell.angle_gamma   90.00
#
_symmetry.space_group_name_H-M   'P 1'
#
loop_
_entity.id
_entity.type
_entity.pdbx_description
1 polymer ?
#
loop_
_entity_poly.entity_id
_entity_poly.type
_entity_poly.pdbx_seq_one_letter_code
_entity_poly.pdbx_strand_id
1 'polypeptide(L)'
;MGSHADANDPQWIEKVKSEGAVPCLDPDNCPNGWASPPGDKFMVRGPEYFANRVKIPAGEYLLKPLAFDWIKSSSKVWEVMKNPNSRVRKAIETEFPDGDRPFVWAFNLQVPSKDNYSAVAYFVAKEPIQEGSLVDQFLKGDDVHKNSRLKMIANIVKGPWIVKKAVGEQAICIIGRALTCKYVVSDNFIEVDVDIGSSMVASAIVHLAFGYITTLTVDLAFLIESQTELELPERILGAVRFSELDPASARPVELFDGTDVNLQSSLSTRWWRSIGQGFSNLIHQGSQDSSPSGSVHSNGIGSDNKNDILGKW
;
A
#
# COMPACT_ATOMS: atom_id res chain seq x y z
N MET A 1 13.08 21.04 -17.87
CA MET A 1 12.36 21.69 -16.74
C MET A 1 12.07 20.57 -15.76
N GLY A 2 13.03 20.12 -14.97
CA GLY A 2 13.71 20.85 -13.90
C GLY A 2 13.18 20.22 -12.62
N SER A 3 13.66 19.02 -12.30
CA SER A 3 13.31 18.31 -11.08
C SER A 3 13.66 19.18 -9.88
N HIS A 4 12.71 19.46 -9.00
CA HIS A 4 13.01 19.91 -7.65
C HIS A 4 13.62 18.72 -6.89
N ALA A 5 14.88 18.41 -7.21
CA ALA A 5 15.78 17.89 -6.21
C ALA A 5 15.86 18.96 -5.11
N ASP A 6 15.88 18.54 -3.84
CA ASP A 6 16.48 19.38 -2.81
C ASP A 6 17.84 19.79 -3.40
N ALA A 7 18.11 21.07 -3.63
CA ALA A 7 19.22 21.56 -4.45
C ALA A 7 20.63 21.24 -3.90
N ASN A 8 20.72 20.34 -2.92
CA ASN A 8 21.89 19.87 -2.19
C ASN A 8 21.87 18.35 -1.93
N ASP A 9 21.03 17.56 -2.60
CA ASP A 9 21.10 16.09 -2.44
C ASP A 9 22.44 15.55 -3.02
N PRO A 10 23.12 14.63 -2.30
CA PRO A 10 24.29 13.95 -2.85
C PRO A 10 23.98 13.24 -4.17
N GLN A 11 24.96 13.22 -5.09
CA GLN A 11 24.80 12.63 -6.43
C GLN A 11 24.29 11.18 -6.40
N TRP A 12 24.69 10.38 -5.42
CA TRP A 12 24.23 9.00 -5.29
C TRP A 12 22.72 8.91 -4.98
N ILE A 13 22.16 9.86 -4.21
CA ILE A 13 20.72 9.94 -3.95
C ILE A 13 19.98 10.29 -5.24
N GLU A 14 20.47 11.28 -6.00
CA GLU A 14 19.86 11.65 -7.28
C GLU A 14 19.87 10.48 -8.26
N LYS A 15 21.00 9.76 -8.34
CA LYS A 15 21.14 8.55 -9.15
C LYS A 15 20.11 7.50 -8.74
N VAL A 16 20.01 7.17 -7.46
CA VAL A 16 19.03 6.21 -6.93
C VAL A 16 17.59 6.66 -7.22
N LYS A 17 17.26 7.95 -7.10
CA LYS A 17 15.93 8.45 -7.47
C LYS A 17 15.61 8.25 -8.96
N SER A 18 16.59 8.45 -9.83
CA SER A 18 16.43 8.38 -11.29
C SER A 18 16.37 6.96 -11.87
N GLU A 19 16.98 5.99 -11.19
CA GLU A 19 17.08 4.60 -11.68
C GLU A 19 15.82 3.75 -11.45
N GLY A 20 14.76 4.30 -10.84
CA GLY A 20 13.46 3.62 -10.66
C GLY A 20 12.67 3.49 -11.97
N ALA A 21 11.67 2.60 -12.02
CA ALA A 21 10.75 2.56 -13.17
C ALA A 21 9.77 3.72 -13.19
N VAL A 22 9.45 4.25 -12.01
CA VAL A 22 8.57 5.40 -11.83
C VAL A 22 9.46 6.63 -11.64
N PRO A 23 9.30 7.70 -12.46
CA PRO A 23 10.12 8.89 -12.35
C PRO A 23 9.82 9.67 -11.06
N CYS A 24 10.87 10.18 -10.42
CA CYS A 24 10.75 11.14 -9.32
C CYS A 24 10.49 12.54 -9.88
N LEU A 25 9.35 13.14 -9.52
CA LEU A 25 8.87 14.40 -10.08
C LEU A 25 8.53 15.42 -8.96
N ASP A 26 8.20 16.63 -9.38
CA ASP A 26 7.67 17.65 -8.48
C ASP A 26 6.30 17.22 -7.92
N PRO A 27 6.03 17.35 -6.61
CA PRO A 27 4.76 16.91 -6.04
C PRO A 27 3.53 17.62 -6.61
N ASP A 28 3.64 18.88 -7.05
CA ASP A 28 2.52 19.63 -7.64
C ASP A 28 2.30 19.29 -9.13
N ASN A 29 3.30 18.67 -9.78
CA ASN A 29 3.20 18.16 -11.15
C ASN A 29 3.86 16.78 -11.28
N CYS A 30 3.15 15.74 -10.84
CA CYS A 30 3.64 14.37 -10.72
C CYS A 30 2.90 13.36 -11.63
N PRO A 31 2.72 13.58 -12.94
CA PRO A 31 2.01 12.61 -13.79
C PRO A 31 2.82 11.31 -13.98
N ASN A 32 2.17 10.16 -13.82
CA ASN A 32 2.79 8.82 -13.91
C ASN A 32 4.07 8.67 -13.06
N GLY A 33 4.16 9.43 -11.96
CA GLY A 33 5.38 9.63 -11.21
C GLY A 33 5.20 9.34 -9.72
N TRP A 34 6.31 9.48 -9.01
CA TRP A 34 6.32 9.57 -7.57
C TRP A 34 7.01 10.86 -7.11
N ALA A 35 6.71 11.31 -5.90
CA ALA A 35 7.28 12.51 -5.31
C ALA A 35 7.26 12.41 -3.78
N SER A 36 7.83 13.40 -3.11
CA SER A 36 7.58 13.60 -1.68
C SER A 36 6.58 14.74 -1.51
N PRO A 37 5.36 14.48 -0.99
CA PRO A 37 4.39 15.54 -0.75
C PRO A 37 4.88 16.46 0.38
N PRO A 38 4.36 17.69 0.51
CA PRO A 38 4.60 18.53 1.69
C PRO A 38 4.04 17.90 2.97
N GLY A 39 4.83 17.90 4.05
CA GLY A 39 4.43 17.26 5.31
C GLY A 39 3.25 17.91 6.01
N ASP A 40 3.03 19.21 5.79
CA ASP A 40 1.87 19.94 6.31
C ASP A 40 0.52 19.47 5.74
N LYS A 41 0.53 18.62 4.70
CA LYS A 41 -0.68 17.94 4.22
C LYS A 41 -1.17 16.85 5.16
N PHE A 42 -0.38 16.46 6.16
CA PHE A 42 -0.71 15.43 7.13
C PHE A 42 -0.90 16.04 8.52
N MET A 43 -1.97 15.62 9.20
CA MET A 43 -2.30 16.07 10.55
C MET A 43 -1.90 15.01 11.59
N VAL A 44 -1.02 15.38 12.51
CA VAL A 44 -0.44 14.51 13.53
C VAL A 44 -0.78 14.99 14.94
N ARG A 45 -0.63 14.13 15.97
CA ARG A 45 -0.90 14.52 17.36
C ARG A 45 0.03 15.69 17.78
N GLY A 46 -0.57 16.80 18.22
CA GLY A 46 0.19 17.96 18.71
C GLY A 46 0.79 17.74 20.11
N PRO A 47 1.57 18.71 20.62
CA PRO A 47 2.32 18.58 21.87
C PRO A 47 1.46 18.20 23.10
N GLU A 48 0.22 18.67 23.14
CA GLU A 48 -0.71 18.47 24.26
C GLU A 48 -1.88 17.53 23.89
N TYR A 49 -1.72 16.69 22.85
CA TYR A 49 -2.82 15.92 22.28
C TYR A 49 -3.57 15.04 23.30
N PHE A 50 -2.89 14.48 24.29
CA PHE A 50 -3.56 13.64 25.28
C PHE A 50 -4.51 14.43 26.19
N ALA A 51 -4.27 15.73 26.38
CA ALA A 51 -5.13 16.63 27.12
C ALA A 51 -6.24 17.23 26.23
N ASN A 52 -5.89 17.72 25.04
CA ASN A 52 -6.80 18.56 24.24
C ASN A 52 -7.31 17.90 22.94
N ARG A 53 -6.77 16.75 22.53
CA ARG A 53 -7.08 16.02 21.28
C ARG A 53 -6.82 16.83 20.00
N VAL A 54 -5.99 17.87 20.05
CA VAL A 54 -5.69 18.74 18.92
C VAL A 54 -4.56 18.17 18.06
N LYS A 55 -4.85 18.01 16.77
CA LYS A 55 -3.84 17.67 15.76
C LYS A 55 -3.28 18.92 15.10
N ILE A 56 -2.02 18.85 14.68
CA ILE A 56 -1.31 19.94 13.99
C ILE A 56 -0.74 19.43 12.65
N PRO A 57 -0.43 20.31 11.70
CA PRO A 57 0.36 19.96 10.53
C PRO A 57 1.70 19.33 10.95
N ALA A 58 2.15 18.30 10.23
CA ALA A 58 3.30 17.51 10.65
C ALA A 58 4.67 18.19 10.46
N GLY A 59 4.77 19.17 9.56
CA GLY A 59 6.05 19.80 9.21
C GLY A 59 7.02 18.82 8.53
N GLU A 60 8.30 18.95 8.83
CA GLU A 60 9.37 18.16 8.20
C GLU A 60 9.36 16.68 8.61
N TYR A 61 9.81 15.82 7.69
CA TYR A 61 9.98 14.39 7.92
C TYR A 61 11.29 14.09 8.65
N LEU A 62 11.29 13.02 9.43
CA LEU A 62 12.50 12.49 10.08
C LEU A 62 13.51 11.95 9.06
N LEU A 63 13.02 11.30 8.00
CA LEU A 63 13.80 10.65 6.97
C LEU A 63 13.54 11.30 5.62
N LYS A 64 14.56 11.28 4.76
CA LYS A 64 14.46 11.85 3.41
C LYS A 64 14.05 10.78 2.40
N PRO A 65 13.21 11.12 1.40
CA PRO A 65 12.82 10.19 0.35
C PRO A 65 14.04 9.76 -0.46
N LEU A 66 14.24 8.46 -0.63
CA LEU A 66 15.38 7.88 -1.33
C LEU A 66 14.98 7.26 -2.68
N ALA A 67 13.92 6.46 -2.70
CA ALA A 67 13.47 5.75 -3.90
C ALA A 67 12.00 5.34 -3.79
N PHE A 68 11.41 5.06 -4.94
CA PHE A 68 10.16 4.34 -5.06
C PHE A 68 10.28 3.27 -6.13
N ASP A 69 9.87 2.04 -5.80
CA ASP A 69 9.80 0.93 -6.74
C ASP A 69 8.37 0.45 -6.91
N TRP A 70 8.01 0.27 -8.18
CA TRP A 70 6.77 -0.37 -8.60
C TRP A 70 7.13 -1.70 -9.23
N ILE A 71 6.83 -2.78 -8.52
CA ILE A 71 7.29 -4.13 -8.84
C ILE A 71 6.10 -5.01 -9.19
N LYS A 72 6.29 -5.91 -10.15
CA LYS A 72 5.36 -6.96 -10.52
C LYS A 72 6.03 -8.33 -10.41
N SER A 73 5.31 -9.31 -9.89
CA SER A 73 5.80 -10.67 -9.70
C SER A 73 4.68 -11.71 -9.73
N SER A 74 5.04 -12.99 -9.87
CA SER A 74 4.11 -14.11 -9.82
C SER A 74 3.60 -14.42 -8.41
N SER A 75 4.38 -14.10 -7.37
CA SER A 75 3.95 -14.17 -5.95
C SER A 75 4.47 -12.97 -5.15
N LYS A 76 4.03 -12.82 -3.90
CA LYS A 76 4.46 -11.72 -3.02
C LYS A 76 5.99 -11.64 -2.93
N VAL A 77 6.53 -10.43 -3.07
CA VAL A 77 7.97 -10.16 -2.93
C VAL A 77 8.24 -9.75 -1.50
N TRP A 78 9.04 -10.53 -0.78
CA TRP A 78 9.48 -10.25 0.58
C TRP A 78 10.96 -9.91 0.61
N GLU A 79 11.39 -9.17 1.64
CA GLU A 79 12.80 -8.88 1.89
C GLU A 79 13.52 -8.25 0.68
N VAL A 80 12.90 -7.25 0.04
CA VAL A 80 13.41 -6.54 -1.13
C VAL A 80 14.81 -5.98 -0.90
N MET A 81 15.14 -5.53 0.32
CA MET A 81 16.47 -5.06 0.68
C MET A 81 17.51 -6.19 0.79
N LYS A 82 17.10 -7.41 1.10
CA LYS A 82 17.98 -8.59 1.13
C LYS A 82 18.15 -9.24 -0.24
N ASN A 83 17.27 -8.96 -1.19
CA ASN A 83 17.40 -9.44 -2.55
C ASN A 83 18.78 -9.03 -3.13
N PRO A 84 19.58 -9.98 -3.68
CA PRO A 84 20.88 -9.67 -4.28
C PRO A 84 20.84 -8.66 -5.41
N ASN A 85 19.66 -8.40 -5.99
CA ASN A 85 19.41 -7.41 -7.04
C ASN A 85 18.73 -6.13 -6.56
N SER A 86 18.66 -5.91 -5.24
CA SER A 86 18.18 -4.66 -4.66
C SER A 86 19.01 -3.47 -5.15
N ARG A 87 18.41 -2.61 -5.98
CA ARG A 87 19.10 -1.44 -6.53
C ARG A 87 19.49 -0.42 -5.45
N VAL A 88 18.63 -0.25 -4.45
CA VAL A 88 18.88 0.69 -3.34
C VAL A 88 20.06 0.20 -2.51
N ARG A 89 20.08 -1.08 -2.13
CA ARG A 89 21.20 -1.66 -1.39
C ARG A 89 22.49 -1.62 -2.20
N LYS A 90 22.48 -2.03 -3.48
CA LYS A 90 23.66 -1.98 -4.34
C LYS A 90 24.23 -0.58 -4.48
N ALA A 91 23.37 0.43 -4.63
CA ALA A 91 23.82 1.82 -4.72
C ALA A 91 24.52 2.28 -3.45
N ILE A 92 23.97 1.94 -2.27
CA ILE A 92 24.59 2.24 -0.98
C ILE A 92 25.91 1.50 -0.81
N GLU A 93 25.97 0.21 -1.15
CA GLU A 93 27.20 -0.59 -1.06
C GLU A 93 28.30 -0.09 -2.01
N THR A 94 27.91 0.47 -3.16
CA THR A 94 28.84 1.06 -4.13
C THR A 94 29.37 2.41 -3.66
N GLU A 95 28.50 3.26 -3.09
CA GLU A 95 28.87 4.59 -2.61
C GLU A 95 29.68 4.52 -1.30
N PHE A 96 29.37 3.56 -0.43
CA PHE A 96 29.96 3.40 0.90
C PHE A 96 30.65 2.02 1.02
N PRO A 97 31.76 1.79 0.27
CA PRO A 97 32.45 0.50 0.23
C PRO A 97 33.19 0.18 1.55
N ASP A 98 33.68 1.22 2.24
CA ASP A 98 34.50 1.09 3.45
C ASP A 98 33.65 0.95 4.74
N GLY A 99 32.32 1.00 4.62
CA GLY A 99 31.40 1.03 5.76
C GLY A 99 30.73 2.40 5.92
N ASP A 100 30.19 2.67 7.12
CA ASP A 100 29.45 3.91 7.45
C ASP A 100 28.23 4.17 6.53
N ARG A 101 27.46 3.12 6.31
CA ARG A 101 26.29 3.17 5.44
C ARG A 101 25.14 3.91 6.13
N PRO A 102 24.43 4.82 5.43
CA PRO A 102 23.28 5.48 6.01
C PRO A 102 22.17 4.48 6.32
N PHE A 103 21.39 4.76 7.36
CA PHE A 103 20.27 3.91 7.75
C PHE A 103 19.08 4.10 6.81
N VAL A 104 18.59 3.02 6.22
CA VAL A 104 17.45 3.02 5.29
C VAL A 104 16.20 2.43 5.92
N TRP A 105 15.06 3.06 5.65
CA TRP A 105 13.74 2.52 5.97
C TRP A 105 12.99 2.20 4.68
N ALA A 106 12.63 0.94 4.48
CA ALA A 106 11.82 0.50 3.36
C ALA A 106 10.42 0.09 3.83
N PHE A 107 9.38 0.55 3.14
CA PHE A 107 8.01 0.09 3.31
C PHE A 107 7.56 -0.57 2.02
N ASN A 108 7.36 -1.88 2.03
CA ASN A 108 6.90 -2.66 0.89
C ASN A 108 5.42 -2.99 1.05
N LEU A 109 4.56 -2.24 0.35
CA LEU A 109 3.12 -2.47 0.33
C LEU A 109 2.81 -3.53 -0.73
N GLN A 110 2.61 -4.76 -0.28
CA GLN A 110 2.31 -5.91 -1.14
C GLN A 110 0.81 -5.91 -1.44
N VAL A 111 0.46 -5.89 -2.72
CA VAL A 111 -0.92 -5.95 -3.23
C VAL A 111 -1.11 -7.30 -3.94
N PRO A 112 -1.60 -8.34 -3.24
CA PRO A 112 -1.82 -9.63 -3.85
C PRO A 112 -2.98 -9.55 -4.82
N SER A 113 -2.77 -9.96 -6.07
CA SER A 113 -3.83 -10.09 -7.08
C SER A 113 -3.51 -11.29 -7.98
N LYS A 114 -4.14 -11.40 -9.16
CA LYS A 114 -3.73 -12.39 -10.17
C LYS A 114 -2.24 -12.25 -10.51
N ASP A 115 -1.79 -11.02 -10.68
CA ASP A 115 -0.38 -10.64 -10.69
C ASP A 115 -0.09 -9.90 -9.38
N ASN A 116 1.00 -10.25 -8.68
CA ASN A 116 1.31 -9.56 -7.44
C ASN A 116 2.04 -8.26 -7.75
N TYR A 117 1.66 -7.18 -7.05
CA TYR A 117 2.34 -5.90 -7.15
C TYR A 117 2.91 -5.50 -5.80
N SER A 118 4.02 -4.77 -5.83
CA SER A 118 4.65 -4.19 -4.66
C SER A 118 4.95 -2.72 -4.94
N ALA A 119 4.40 -1.83 -4.11
CA ALA A 119 4.81 -0.43 -4.04
C ALA A 119 5.80 -0.29 -2.87
N VAL A 120 7.07 -0.07 -3.19
CA VAL A 120 8.13 0.01 -2.19
C VAL A 120 8.63 1.43 -2.07
N ALA A 121 8.44 2.05 -0.91
CA ALA A 121 8.94 3.39 -0.60
C ALA A 121 10.17 3.28 0.29
N TYR A 122 11.26 3.91 -0.13
CA TYR A 122 12.53 3.93 0.59
C TYR A 122 12.81 5.33 1.11
N PHE A 123 13.24 5.40 2.37
CA PHE A 123 13.65 6.61 3.04
C PHE A 123 15.03 6.43 3.66
N VAL A 124 15.79 7.50 3.80
CA VAL A 124 17.15 7.48 4.33
C VAL A 124 17.31 8.49 5.46
N ALA A 125 17.99 8.07 6.53
CA ALA A 125 18.41 8.95 7.59
C ALA A 125 19.64 9.76 7.14
N LYS A 126 19.57 11.09 7.27
CA LYS A 126 20.74 11.97 7.02
C LYS A 126 21.73 11.95 8.17
N GLU A 127 21.22 11.71 9.38
CA GLU A 127 21.99 11.68 10.63
C GLU A 127 21.79 10.33 11.32
N PRO A 128 22.73 9.90 12.18
CA PRO A 128 22.55 8.71 13.01
C PRO A 128 21.25 8.78 13.82
N ILE A 129 20.61 7.63 13.99
CA ILE A 129 19.41 7.52 14.82
C ILE A 129 19.80 7.81 16.27
N GLN A 130 19.18 8.82 16.86
CA GLN A 130 19.46 9.23 18.23
C GLN A 130 19.07 8.12 19.23
N GLU A 131 20.03 7.69 20.04
CA GLU A 131 19.80 6.70 21.09
C GLU A 131 18.72 7.17 22.07
N GLY A 132 17.82 6.27 22.46
CA GLY A 132 16.70 6.54 23.35
C GLY A 132 15.53 7.29 22.70
N SER A 133 15.65 7.73 21.45
CA SER A 133 14.52 8.31 20.71
C SER A 133 13.41 7.27 20.46
N LEU A 134 12.20 7.73 20.14
CA LEU A 134 11.09 6.83 19.79
C LEU A 134 11.43 5.92 18.59
N VAL A 135 12.24 6.43 17.65
CA VAL A 135 12.72 5.66 16.50
C VAL A 135 13.66 4.53 16.95
N ASP A 136 14.64 4.86 17.80
CA ASP A 136 15.58 3.87 18.36
C ASP A 136 14.84 2.79 19.18
N GLN A 137 13.89 3.20 20.03
CA GLN A 137 13.05 2.27 20.80
C GLN A 137 12.22 1.36 19.90
N PHE A 138 11.64 1.90 18.81
CA PHE A 138 10.88 1.11 17.85
C PHE A 138 11.74 0.06 17.14
N LEU A 139 12.96 0.43 16.73
CA LEU A 139 13.90 -0.49 16.09
C LEU A 139 14.35 -1.63 17.01
N LYS A 140 14.59 -1.32 18.29
CA LYS A 140 14.98 -2.29 19.32
C LYS A 140 13.82 -3.14 19.85
N GLY A 141 12.58 -2.69 19.65
CA GLY A 141 11.38 -3.38 20.11
C GLY A 141 11.13 -4.72 19.40
N ASP A 142 10.31 -5.58 20.00
CA ASP A 142 9.83 -6.81 19.36
C ASP A 142 8.71 -6.51 18.34
N ASP A 143 8.21 -7.53 17.65
CA ASP A 143 7.17 -7.33 16.63
C ASP A 143 5.82 -6.95 17.23
N VAL A 144 5.54 -7.34 18.48
CA VAL A 144 4.32 -6.90 19.20
C VAL A 144 4.36 -5.40 19.42
N HIS A 145 5.49 -4.88 19.90
CA HIS A 145 5.73 -3.46 20.07
C HIS A 145 5.59 -2.72 18.74
N LYS A 146 6.32 -3.15 17.70
CA LYS A 146 6.27 -2.50 16.37
C LYS A 146 4.86 -2.50 15.80
N ASN A 147 4.16 -3.63 15.86
CA ASN A 147 2.80 -3.75 15.36
C ASN A 147 1.80 -2.86 16.10
N SER A 148 2.02 -2.64 17.39
CA SER A 148 1.15 -1.79 18.19
C SER A 148 1.33 -0.29 17.93
N ARG A 149 2.41 0.11 17.25
CA ARG A 149 2.86 1.49 17.11
C ARG A 149 2.91 1.98 15.66
N LEU A 150 3.24 1.11 14.70
CA LEU A 150 3.44 1.52 13.32
C LEU A 150 2.12 2.01 12.71
N LYS A 151 2.12 3.25 12.24
CA LYS A 151 0.96 3.98 11.76
C LYS A 151 1.20 4.46 10.33
N MET A 152 0.12 4.50 9.56
CA MET A 152 0.10 5.03 8.19
C MET A 152 -1.06 6.02 8.05
N ILE A 153 -0.82 7.10 7.30
CA ILE A 153 -1.83 8.03 6.82
C ILE A 153 -1.89 7.91 5.30
N ALA A 154 -3.07 7.73 4.72
CA ALA A 154 -3.32 7.60 3.29
C ALA A 154 -4.35 8.65 2.83
N ASN A 155 -3.92 9.56 1.96
CA ASN A 155 -4.77 10.60 1.39
C ASN A 155 -4.96 10.36 -0.12
N ILE A 156 -6.21 10.24 -0.57
CA ILE A 156 -6.55 10.20 -2.00
C ILE A 156 -6.68 11.63 -2.52
N VAL A 157 -5.58 12.14 -3.07
CA VAL A 157 -5.46 13.52 -3.60
C VAL A 157 -6.35 13.67 -4.83
N LYS A 158 -6.13 12.82 -5.84
CA LYS A 158 -6.90 12.75 -7.08
C LYS A 158 -7.49 11.35 -7.20
N GLY A 159 -8.75 11.27 -7.60
CA GLY A 159 -9.39 9.98 -7.85
C GLY A 159 -10.91 10.05 -7.79
N PRO A 160 -11.59 9.00 -8.28
CA PRO A 160 -13.04 8.89 -8.20
C PRO A 160 -13.55 8.97 -6.75
N TRP A 161 -14.72 9.58 -6.57
CA TRP A 161 -15.34 9.75 -5.25
C TRP A 161 -15.55 8.40 -4.52
N ILE A 162 -15.80 7.32 -5.28
CA ILE A 162 -16.00 5.98 -4.72
C ILE A 162 -14.74 5.45 -4.03
N VAL A 163 -13.54 5.74 -4.58
CA VAL A 163 -12.26 5.38 -3.95
C VAL A 163 -12.04 6.21 -2.69
N LYS A 164 -12.29 7.53 -2.77
CA LYS A 164 -12.19 8.43 -1.60
C LYS A 164 -13.09 7.97 -0.45
N LYS A 165 -14.32 7.58 -0.77
CA LYS A 165 -15.30 7.08 0.21
C LYS A 165 -14.89 5.72 0.80
N ALA A 166 -14.36 4.81 -0.02
CA ALA A 166 -13.89 3.51 0.44
C ALA A 166 -12.68 3.62 1.38
N VAL A 167 -11.78 4.56 1.12
CA VAL A 167 -10.64 4.84 2.03
C VAL A 167 -11.13 5.49 3.33
N GLY A 168 -12.05 6.47 3.26
CA GLY A 168 -12.82 6.97 4.41
C GLY A 168 -12.03 7.18 5.71
N GLU A 169 -12.64 6.86 6.85
CA GLU A 169 -12.00 6.90 8.19
C GLU A 169 -10.76 5.97 8.31
N GLN A 170 -10.57 5.04 7.36
CA GLN A 170 -9.41 4.16 7.27
C GLN A 170 -8.19 4.83 6.60
N ALA A 171 -8.31 6.10 6.24
CA ALA A 171 -7.20 6.97 5.84
C ALA A 171 -6.11 7.06 6.92
N ILE A 172 -6.38 6.72 8.19
CA ILE A 172 -5.35 6.62 9.23
C ILE A 172 -5.47 5.27 9.91
N CYS A 173 -4.40 4.48 9.91
CA CYS A 173 -4.42 3.13 10.43
C CYS A 173 -3.14 2.82 11.22
N ILE A 174 -3.27 2.10 12.35
CA ILE A 174 -2.14 1.40 12.96
C ILE A 174 -1.94 0.12 12.15
N ILE A 175 -1.13 0.23 11.10
CA ILE A 175 -1.02 -0.80 10.05
C ILE A 175 -0.60 -2.15 10.62
N GLY A 176 0.28 -2.19 11.63
CA GLY A 176 0.69 -3.44 12.27
C GLY A 176 -0.41 -4.15 13.07
N ARG A 177 -1.52 -3.47 13.40
CA ARG A 177 -2.71 -4.12 14.00
C ARG A 177 -3.71 -4.58 12.94
N ALA A 178 -3.77 -3.90 11.80
CA ALA A 178 -4.74 -4.15 10.75
C ALA A 178 -4.26 -5.15 9.69
N LEU A 179 -2.95 -5.23 9.48
CA LEU A 179 -2.29 -6.03 8.46
C LEU A 179 -1.15 -6.83 9.05
N THR A 180 -0.86 -7.98 8.46
CA THR A 180 0.35 -8.73 8.78
C THR A 180 1.55 -7.94 8.26
N CYS A 181 2.44 -7.58 9.18
CA CYS A 181 3.70 -6.92 8.86
C CYS A 181 4.86 -7.86 9.21
N LYS A 182 5.82 -8.01 8.30
CA LYS A 182 7.10 -8.66 8.57
C LYS A 182 8.19 -7.60 8.63
N TYR A 183 8.94 -7.59 9.72
CA TYR A 183 10.03 -6.67 9.94
C TYR A 183 11.36 -7.35 9.68
N VAL A 184 12.16 -6.78 8.78
CA VAL A 184 13.52 -7.24 8.50
C VAL A 184 14.48 -6.16 8.94
N VAL A 185 15.13 -6.36 10.08
CA VAL A 185 16.09 -5.41 10.65
C VAL A 185 17.50 -5.91 10.38
N SER A 186 18.38 -4.99 9.99
CA SER A 186 19.82 -5.17 9.83
C SER A 186 20.55 -3.93 10.35
N ASP A 187 21.88 -3.91 10.26
CA ASP A 187 22.70 -2.85 10.87
C ASP A 187 22.44 -1.47 10.25
N ASN A 188 22.14 -1.44 8.94
CA ASN A 188 21.94 -0.20 8.19
C ASN A 188 20.57 -0.10 7.50
N PHE A 189 19.63 -0.99 7.80
CA PHE A 189 18.26 -0.83 7.31
C PHE A 189 17.21 -1.54 8.16
N ILE A 190 15.99 -1.06 8.03
CA ILE A 190 14.77 -1.80 8.35
C ILE A 190 13.88 -1.85 7.11
N GLU A 191 13.31 -3.02 6.83
CA GLU A 191 12.25 -3.20 5.86
C GLU A 191 10.98 -3.68 6.56
N VAL A 192 9.85 -3.08 6.19
CA VAL A 192 8.52 -3.48 6.63
C VAL A 192 7.75 -3.98 5.42
N ASP A 193 7.63 -5.29 5.30
CA ASP A 193 6.75 -5.93 4.32
C ASP A 193 5.31 -5.93 4.88
N VAL A 194 4.41 -5.20 4.22
CA VAL A 194 3.01 -5.05 4.61
C VAL A 194 2.13 -5.85 3.66
N ASP A 195 1.55 -6.94 4.17
CA ASP A 195 0.68 -7.81 3.40
C ASP A 195 -0.77 -7.31 3.40
N ILE A 196 -1.16 -6.54 2.38
CA ILE A 196 -2.53 -6.03 2.26
C ILE A 196 -3.56 -7.16 2.13
N GLY A 197 -3.15 -8.30 1.55
CA GLY A 197 -4.02 -9.46 1.38
C GLY A 197 -4.34 -10.18 2.68
N SER A 198 -3.70 -9.84 3.81
CA SER A 198 -3.99 -10.43 5.11
C SER A 198 -5.30 -9.92 5.72
N SER A 199 -5.90 -8.86 5.16
CA SER A 199 -7.18 -8.29 5.61
C SER A 199 -8.15 -8.21 4.45
N MET A 200 -9.32 -8.87 4.60
CA MET A 200 -10.37 -8.82 3.57
C MET A 200 -10.83 -7.39 3.28
N VAL A 201 -10.90 -6.54 4.30
CA VAL A 201 -11.34 -5.15 4.17
C VAL A 201 -10.29 -4.32 3.43
N ALA A 202 -9.02 -4.40 3.86
CA ALA A 202 -7.94 -3.65 3.21
C ALA A 202 -7.73 -4.12 1.75
N SER A 203 -7.77 -5.43 1.53
CA SER A 203 -7.70 -6.05 0.21
C SER A 203 -8.80 -5.51 -0.71
N ALA A 204 -10.06 -5.50 -0.26
CA ALA A 204 -11.18 -4.96 -1.05
C ALA A 204 -11.00 -3.48 -1.41
N ILE A 205 -10.55 -2.65 -0.47
CA ILE A 205 -10.32 -1.21 -0.69
C ILE A 205 -9.19 -0.99 -1.68
N VAL A 206 -8.07 -1.70 -1.50
CA VAL A 206 -6.91 -1.56 -2.37
C VAL A 206 -7.19 -2.12 -3.76
N HIS A 207 -7.94 -3.21 -3.91
CA HIS A 207 -8.35 -3.70 -5.24
C HIS A 207 -9.29 -2.74 -5.94
N LEU A 208 -10.24 -2.12 -5.21
CA LEU A 208 -11.05 -1.05 -5.77
C LEU A 208 -10.17 0.11 -6.25
N ALA A 209 -9.23 0.58 -5.43
CA ALA A 209 -8.31 1.64 -5.80
C ALA A 209 -7.42 1.23 -6.99
N PHE A 210 -6.93 0.00 -7.02
CA PHE A 210 -6.11 -0.55 -8.09
C PHE A 210 -6.83 -0.50 -9.44
N GLY A 211 -8.15 -0.71 -9.46
CA GLY A 211 -8.97 -0.56 -10.68
C GLY A 211 -8.95 0.86 -11.29
N TYR A 212 -8.54 1.87 -10.51
CA TYR A 212 -8.42 3.26 -10.95
C TYR A 212 -6.98 3.77 -10.94
N ILE A 213 -5.98 2.91 -10.71
CA ILE A 213 -4.60 3.32 -10.37
C ILE A 213 -3.96 4.29 -11.39
N THR A 214 -4.31 4.18 -12.67
CA THR A 214 -3.86 5.06 -13.76
C THR A 214 -4.47 6.46 -13.73
N THR A 215 -5.42 6.73 -12.82
CA THR A 215 -6.08 8.01 -12.62
C THR A 215 -6.07 8.48 -11.16
N LEU A 216 -5.45 7.70 -10.27
CA LEU A 216 -5.34 7.99 -8.84
C LEU A 216 -4.05 8.72 -8.52
N THR A 217 -4.12 9.69 -7.63
CA THR A 217 -2.96 10.24 -6.92
C THR A 217 -3.14 9.98 -5.44
N VAL A 218 -2.17 9.30 -4.83
CA VAL A 218 -2.20 8.89 -3.43
C VAL A 218 -0.98 9.43 -2.71
N ASP A 219 -1.20 10.07 -1.57
CA ASP A 219 -0.16 10.42 -0.62
C ASP A 219 -0.20 9.43 0.55
N LEU A 220 0.93 8.80 0.84
CA LEU A 220 1.12 7.92 1.99
C LEU A 220 2.18 8.51 2.91
N ALA A 221 1.90 8.58 4.21
CA ALA A 221 2.86 8.93 5.24
C ALA A 221 2.95 7.83 6.29
N PHE A 222 4.18 7.51 6.70
CA PHE A 222 4.47 6.51 7.72
C PHE A 222 4.97 7.19 8.98
N LEU A 223 4.51 6.74 10.14
CA LEU A 223 4.91 7.31 11.43
C LEU A 223 4.80 6.27 12.55
N ILE A 224 5.43 6.57 13.68
CA ILE A 224 5.29 5.79 14.91
C ILE A 224 4.26 6.52 15.77
N GLU A 225 3.20 5.84 16.17
CA GLU A 225 2.17 6.42 17.03
C GLU A 225 2.73 6.73 18.42
N SER A 226 2.70 8.01 18.81
CA SER A 226 3.01 8.45 20.17
C SER A 226 1.90 7.98 21.12
N GLN A 227 2.23 7.34 22.24
CA GLN A 227 1.31 6.84 23.27
C GLN A 227 1.54 7.51 24.64
N THR A 228 2.61 8.29 24.80
CA THR A 228 2.92 9.05 26.02
C THR A 228 3.24 10.51 25.72
N GLU A 229 3.11 11.40 26.70
CA GLU A 229 3.38 12.85 26.52
C GLU A 229 4.82 13.14 26.09
N LEU A 230 5.80 12.35 26.55
CA LEU A 230 7.21 12.50 26.18
C LEU A 230 7.49 12.17 24.70
N GLU A 231 6.56 11.46 24.06
CA GLU A 231 6.66 11.09 22.65
C GLU A 231 5.96 12.12 21.73
N LEU A 232 5.37 13.19 22.27
CA LEU A 232 4.71 14.25 21.51
C LEU A 232 5.63 15.45 21.23
N PRO A 233 5.41 16.21 20.13
CA PRO A 233 4.43 15.94 19.07
C PRO A 233 4.81 14.72 18.21
N GLU A 234 3.81 14.06 17.63
CA GLU A 234 4.04 13.01 16.63
C GLU A 234 4.81 13.59 15.44
N ARG A 235 5.78 12.85 14.90
CA ARG A 235 6.50 13.22 13.65
C ARG A 235 6.40 12.11 12.62
N ILE A 236 6.35 12.49 11.34
CA ILE A 236 6.34 11.56 10.22
C ILE A 236 7.75 11.02 9.98
N LEU A 237 7.88 9.70 9.82
CA LEU A 237 9.12 9.05 9.39
C LEU A 237 9.45 9.48 7.97
N GLY A 238 8.52 9.28 7.05
CA GLY A 238 8.63 9.69 5.65
C GLY A 238 7.29 9.61 4.95
N ALA A 239 7.18 10.31 3.83
CA ALA A 239 5.99 10.28 2.99
C ALA A 239 6.32 10.19 1.50
N VAL A 240 5.45 9.49 0.78
CA VAL A 240 5.54 9.28 -0.67
C VAL A 240 4.21 9.61 -1.32
N ARG A 241 4.27 10.32 -2.44
CA ARG A 241 3.20 10.48 -3.40
C ARG A 241 3.48 9.54 -4.55
N PHE A 242 2.48 8.81 -5.03
CA PHE A 242 2.52 8.23 -6.36
C PHE A 242 1.23 8.58 -7.09
N SER A 243 1.33 8.70 -8.40
CA SER A 243 0.23 9.21 -9.22
C SER A 243 0.18 8.49 -10.55
N GLU A 244 -1.02 8.10 -10.93
CA GLU A 244 -1.34 7.55 -12.24
C GLU A 244 -0.43 6.37 -12.60
N LEU A 245 -0.12 5.50 -11.61
CA LEU A 245 0.79 4.39 -11.86
C LEU A 245 0.21 3.48 -12.94
N ASP A 246 1.01 3.20 -13.96
CA ASP A 246 0.68 2.21 -14.98
C ASP A 246 1.13 0.82 -14.50
N PRO A 247 0.22 -0.16 -14.33
CA PRO A 247 0.59 -1.54 -14.03
C PRO A 247 1.57 -2.16 -15.04
N ALA A 248 1.58 -1.70 -16.30
CA ALA A 248 2.52 -2.16 -17.31
C ALA A 248 3.95 -1.61 -17.12
N SER A 249 4.11 -0.51 -16.39
CA SER A 249 5.43 0.06 -16.05
C SER A 249 6.11 -0.65 -14.88
N ALA A 250 5.39 -1.53 -14.16
CA ALA A 250 5.92 -2.26 -13.03
C ALA A 250 7.09 -3.15 -13.45
N ARG A 251 8.21 -3.07 -12.72
CA ARG A 251 9.39 -3.89 -12.97
C ARG A 251 9.09 -5.35 -12.66
N PRO A 252 9.24 -6.26 -13.63
CA PRO A 252 9.22 -7.68 -13.34
C PRO A 252 10.38 -8.03 -12.42
N VAL A 253 10.08 -8.70 -11.31
CA VAL A 253 11.10 -9.31 -10.45
C VAL A 253 10.90 -10.81 -10.48
N GLU A 254 11.93 -11.52 -10.95
CA GLU A 254 12.02 -12.96 -10.79
C GLU A 254 12.34 -13.26 -9.33
N LEU A 255 11.59 -14.18 -8.74
CA LEU A 255 11.82 -14.62 -7.38
C LEU A 255 12.95 -15.65 -7.42
N PHE A 256 14.00 -15.39 -6.66
CA PHE A 256 15.04 -16.39 -6.43
C PHE A 256 14.48 -17.41 -5.44
N ASP A 257 13.93 -18.50 -5.97
CA ASP A 257 13.68 -19.70 -5.17
C ASP A 257 15.05 -20.23 -4.76
N GLY A 258 15.44 -19.91 -3.53
CA GLY A 258 16.59 -20.51 -2.87
C GLY A 258 16.30 -21.97 -2.52
N THR A 259 16.14 -22.82 -3.54
CA THR A 259 16.31 -24.28 -3.51
C THR A 259 16.00 -24.85 -4.90
N ASP A 260 17.03 -25.29 -5.62
CA ASP A 260 16.91 -26.40 -6.56
C ASP A 260 16.53 -27.66 -5.76
N VAL A 261 15.25 -27.82 -5.43
CA VAL A 261 14.67 -29.15 -5.21
C VAL A 261 13.54 -29.32 -6.20
N ASN A 262 13.87 -30.06 -7.25
CA ASN A 262 12.99 -30.54 -8.30
C ASN A 262 11.76 -31.24 -7.69
N LEU A 263 10.62 -30.55 -7.61
CA LEU A 263 9.32 -31.19 -7.49
C LEU A 263 8.34 -30.48 -8.44
N GLN A 264 8.14 -31.11 -9.60
CA GLN A 264 7.06 -30.79 -10.53
C GLN A 264 5.74 -30.62 -9.77
N SER A 265 5.18 -29.42 -9.75
CA SER A 265 3.76 -29.19 -9.44
C SER A 265 3.02 -28.75 -10.71
N SER A 266 2.92 -29.68 -11.65
CA SER A 266 2.10 -29.57 -12.88
C SER A 266 0.59 -29.67 -12.62
N LEU A 267 0.08 -29.14 -11.49
CA LEU A 267 -1.30 -29.36 -11.07
C LEU A 267 -2.18 -28.11 -10.97
N SER A 268 -1.66 -26.89 -11.18
CA SER A 268 -2.49 -25.67 -11.09
C SER A 268 -3.25 -25.29 -12.37
N THR A 269 -3.03 -25.99 -13.50
CA THR A 269 -3.67 -25.63 -14.78
C THR A 269 -4.93 -26.45 -15.12
N ARG A 270 -5.27 -27.50 -14.35
CA ARG A 270 -6.42 -28.39 -14.66
C ARG A 270 -7.71 -28.11 -13.90
N TRP A 271 -7.66 -27.44 -12.74
CA TRP A 271 -8.86 -27.14 -11.94
C TRP A 271 -9.71 -25.95 -12.46
N TRP A 272 -9.16 -25.10 -13.34
CA TRP A 272 -9.83 -23.87 -13.80
C TRP A 272 -10.70 -24.03 -15.06
N ARG A 273 -10.95 -25.26 -15.51
CA ARG A 273 -11.90 -25.52 -16.61
C ARG A 273 -13.34 -25.83 -16.16
N SER A 274 -13.65 -25.78 -14.86
CA SER A 274 -14.96 -26.27 -14.34
C SER A 274 -15.91 -25.20 -13.75
N ILE A 275 -15.51 -23.94 -13.58
CA ILE A 275 -16.37 -22.91 -12.95
C ILE A 275 -16.77 -21.80 -13.97
N GLY A 276 -16.84 -22.15 -15.25
CA GLY A 276 -17.02 -21.22 -16.36
C GLY A 276 -18.16 -21.52 -17.33
N GLN A 277 -19.15 -22.36 -16.96
CA GLN A 277 -20.30 -22.69 -17.83
C GLN A 277 -21.68 -22.48 -17.17
N GLY A 278 -21.76 -21.70 -16.09
CA GLY A 278 -22.99 -21.55 -15.30
C GLY A 278 -23.82 -20.28 -15.50
N PHE A 279 -23.43 -19.35 -16.40
CA PHE A 279 -24.11 -18.05 -16.53
C PHE A 279 -24.24 -17.58 -17.99
N SER A 280 -24.72 -18.44 -18.86
CA SER A 280 -25.09 -18.06 -20.23
C SER A 280 -26.31 -18.88 -20.67
N ASN A 281 -27.51 -18.44 -20.29
CA ASN A 281 -28.78 -18.79 -20.94
C ASN A 281 -30.00 -18.06 -20.33
N LEU A 282 -29.85 -16.77 -20.00
CA LEU A 282 -30.98 -15.89 -19.73
C LEU A 282 -30.77 -14.61 -20.52
N ILE A 283 -31.28 -14.62 -21.76
CA ILE A 283 -31.91 -13.50 -22.48
C ILE A 283 -32.25 -13.99 -23.91
N HIS A 284 -33.48 -13.67 -24.33
CA HIS A 284 -34.14 -13.79 -25.64
C HIS A 284 -35.14 -14.94 -25.90
N GLN A 285 -36.42 -14.51 -25.95
CA GLN A 285 -37.59 -14.92 -26.77
C GLN A 285 -37.27 -15.85 -27.96
N GLY A 286 -38.13 -16.76 -28.44
CA GLY A 286 -39.55 -17.04 -28.25
C GLY A 286 -40.01 -17.94 -29.43
N SER A 287 -41.19 -18.56 -29.30
CA SER A 287 -41.99 -19.29 -30.32
C SER A 287 -41.42 -20.55 -30.99
N GLN A 288 -41.92 -21.75 -30.64
CA GLN A 288 -43.02 -22.46 -31.36
C GLN A 288 -43.29 -23.87 -30.80
N ASP A 289 -44.57 -24.13 -30.56
CA ASP A 289 -45.37 -25.36 -30.74
C ASP A 289 -44.93 -26.72 -30.15
N SER A 290 -45.68 -27.18 -29.14
CA SER A 290 -46.62 -28.32 -29.28
C SER A 290 -47.23 -28.72 -27.92
N SER A 291 -48.55 -28.74 -27.85
CA SER A 291 -49.39 -29.39 -26.82
C SER A 291 -49.81 -30.79 -27.32
N PRO A 292 -50.67 -31.60 -26.65
CA PRO A 292 -51.29 -31.44 -25.31
C PRO A 292 -51.36 -32.74 -24.46
N SER A 293 -51.70 -32.62 -23.16
CA SER A 293 -52.80 -33.41 -22.52
C SER A 293 -52.96 -33.15 -21.00
N GLY A 294 -54.22 -32.88 -20.59
CA GLY A 294 -54.81 -33.19 -19.26
C GLY A 294 -54.74 -32.09 -18.18
N SER A 295 -55.76 -31.21 -18.01
CA SER A 295 -56.94 -31.35 -17.10
C SER A 295 -56.55 -31.37 -15.60
N VAL A 296 -57.06 -30.56 -14.64
CA VAL A 296 -58.37 -29.89 -14.45
C VAL A 296 -58.35 -29.09 -13.11
N HIS A 297 -59.12 -27.98 -13.02
CA HIS A 297 -59.65 -27.24 -11.82
C HIS A 297 -58.67 -26.53 -10.84
N SER A 298 -58.94 -25.39 -10.19
CA SER A 298 -60.11 -24.46 -10.10
C SER A 298 -59.70 -23.16 -9.37
N ASN A 299 -60.53 -22.11 -9.55
CA ASN A 299 -60.44 -20.71 -9.12
C ASN A 299 -60.17 -20.37 -7.64
N GLY A 300 -59.69 -19.14 -7.40
CA GLY A 300 -59.81 -18.43 -6.12
C GLY A 300 -59.26 -17.00 -6.13
N ILE A 301 -60.11 -16.02 -6.41
CA ILE A 301 -59.88 -14.57 -6.31
C ILE A 301 -59.89 -14.14 -4.84
N GLY A 302 -59.04 -13.19 -4.45
CA GLY A 302 -59.10 -12.53 -3.16
C GLY A 302 -58.20 -11.29 -3.10
N SER A 303 -58.82 -10.15 -3.34
CA SER A 303 -58.27 -8.79 -3.27
C SER A 303 -57.97 -8.32 -1.85
N ASP A 304 -57.23 -7.21 -1.81
CA ASP A 304 -57.39 -6.08 -0.88
C ASP A 304 -56.47 -5.93 0.34
N ASN A 305 -55.71 -4.83 0.22
CA ASN A 305 -55.62 -3.70 1.15
C ASN A 305 -54.62 -3.72 2.32
N LYS A 306 -53.72 -2.73 2.19
CA LYS A 306 -53.54 -1.57 3.08
C LYS A 306 -52.42 -1.58 4.12
N ASN A 307 -51.82 -0.38 4.14
CA ASN A 307 -51.23 0.37 5.24
C ASN A 307 -49.80 -0.02 5.61
N ASP A 308 -48.81 0.83 5.33
CA ASP A 308 -48.51 2.16 5.91
C ASP A 308 -47.55 2.06 7.11
N ILE A 309 -46.42 2.74 6.92
CA ILE A 309 -45.76 3.66 7.87
C ILE A 309 -44.78 3.08 8.93
N LEU A 310 -43.68 3.86 9.10
CA LEU A 310 -42.66 3.95 10.18
C LEU A 310 -41.59 2.84 10.20
N GLY A 311 -40.28 3.10 10.27
CA GLY A 311 -39.51 4.30 10.60
C GLY A 311 -38.41 3.95 11.62
N LYS A 312 -37.14 4.34 11.33
CA LYS A 312 -35.93 4.31 12.20
C LYS A 312 -35.44 2.89 12.56
N TRP A 313 -34.16 2.56 12.47
CA TRP A 313 -32.93 3.24 12.94
C TRP A 313 -31.80 3.19 11.92
#